data_AF-A0A1L0DJS6-F1
#
_entry.id   AF-A0A1L0DJS6-F1
#
_cell.length_a   1.000
_cell.length_b   1.000
_cell.length_c   1.000
_cell.angle_alpha   90.00
_cell.angle_beta   90.00
_cell.angle_gamma   90.00
#
_symmetry.space_group_name_H-M   'P 1'
#
loop_
_entity.id
_entity.type
_entity.pdbx_description
1 polymer ?
#
loop_
_entity_poly.entity_id
_entity_poly.type
_entity_poly.pdbx_seq_one_letter_code
_entity_poly.pdbx_strand_id
1 'polypeptide(L)'
;MRSPDHLLDLLEDIEAGGSEINVSLRQILKLSVSSGLLPTELRSVLDLILDSQLSMSHKNILISDCLVPRGNYLLPPDIILRVLSVVGTPEVFYKNGKQQKLKRLPTSCQQRLLEWLICALPLFGRPLFRYLKRHLSMLFGLLSFEFLRPYISTLIVIASSGPDALPKLSQGYLIRPWNVKLVADMCLQFPSDPSLKALIAYFRLRNRTPSVNKLASMDTSGIFNYPNSALHSSLIAKSETLTSEYGTSLWNEVSDVDSQIQRVFESLDNQRKRRKALQHQDLIPLSSPGAIQILSINSVSSLIAHLRISASRIPALC
;
A
#
# COMPACT_ATOMS: atom_id res chain seq x y z
N MET A 1 -2.77 35.01 -16.07
CA MET A 1 -1.61 34.94 -15.16
C MET A 1 -2.14 35.08 -13.74
N ARG A 2 -1.83 34.13 -12.86
CA ARG A 2 -2.28 34.11 -11.46
C ARG A 2 -1.21 34.78 -10.59
N SER A 3 -1.57 35.66 -9.66
CA SER A 3 -0.62 36.10 -8.65
C SER A 3 -0.33 34.92 -7.70
N PRO A 4 0.93 34.49 -7.53
CA PRO A 4 1.29 33.43 -6.60
C PRO A 4 0.94 33.80 -5.14
N ASP A 5 0.83 35.09 -4.84
CA ASP A 5 0.55 35.60 -3.49
C ASP A 5 -0.90 35.28 -3.06
N HIS A 6 -1.84 35.25 -4.00
CA HIS A 6 -3.26 35.14 -3.69
C HIS A 6 -3.67 33.83 -2.99
N LEU A 7 -3.00 32.70 -3.24
CA LEU A 7 -3.32 31.46 -2.50
C LEU A 7 -2.72 31.47 -1.10
N LEU A 8 -1.50 31.98 -0.98
CA LEU A 8 -0.82 32.06 0.30
C LEU A 8 -1.58 33.00 1.24
N ASP A 9 -2.06 34.13 0.73
CA ASP A 9 -2.94 35.05 1.47
C ASP A 9 -4.20 34.34 2.00
N LEU A 10 -4.84 33.49 1.18
CA LEU A 10 -6.01 32.71 1.58
C LEU A 10 -5.68 31.64 2.62
N LEU A 11 -4.48 31.05 2.57
CA LEU A 11 -4.04 30.08 3.58
C LEU A 11 -3.71 30.76 4.90
N GLU A 12 -3.06 31.93 4.86
CA GLU A 12 -2.76 32.74 6.05
C GLU A 12 -4.05 33.22 6.74
N ASP A 13 -5.06 33.66 5.98
CA ASP A 13 -6.37 34.03 6.52
C ASP A 13 -7.06 32.84 7.24
N ILE A 14 -6.99 31.64 6.66
CA ILE A 14 -7.53 30.43 7.29
C ILE A 14 -6.75 30.08 8.56
N GLU A 15 -5.43 30.21 8.56
CA GLU A 15 -4.59 29.93 9.73
C GLU A 15 -4.85 30.94 10.86
N ALA A 16 -5.08 32.21 10.53
CA ALA A 16 -5.44 33.27 11.46
C ALA A 16 -6.87 33.12 12.04
N GLY A 17 -7.67 32.18 11.53
CA GLY A 17 -9.03 31.97 11.99
C GLY A 17 -10.02 33.01 11.45
N GLY A 18 -9.81 33.49 10.22
CA GLY A 18 -10.67 34.47 9.56
C GLY A 18 -12.17 34.12 9.61
N SER A 19 -13.03 35.15 9.55
CA SER A 19 -14.49 34.97 9.64
C SER A 19 -15.08 34.19 8.46
N GLU A 20 -14.34 34.03 7.36
CA GLU A 20 -14.81 33.47 6.10
C GLU A 20 -14.06 32.20 5.65
N ILE A 21 -13.57 31.37 6.59
CA ILE A 21 -12.82 30.12 6.28
C ILE A 21 -13.47 29.29 5.17
N ASN A 22 -14.80 29.15 5.16
CA ASN A 22 -15.50 28.36 4.15
C ASN A 22 -15.44 28.98 2.73
N VAL A 23 -15.37 30.31 2.63
CA VAL A 23 -15.19 31.01 1.36
C VAL A 23 -13.76 30.82 0.87
N SER A 24 -12.78 31.04 1.75
CA SER A 24 -11.35 30.85 1.45
C SER A 24 -11.07 29.40 1.02
N LEU A 25 -11.63 28.40 1.70
CA LEU A 25 -11.52 26.99 1.32
C LEU A 25 -12.11 26.69 -0.07
N ARG A 26 -13.28 27.26 -0.40
CA ARG A 26 -13.88 27.10 -1.74
C ARG A 26 -13.03 27.73 -2.83
N GLN A 27 -12.40 28.87 -2.54
CA GLN A 27 -11.49 29.52 -3.48
C GLN A 27 -10.21 28.70 -3.66
N ILE A 28 -9.59 28.22 -2.58
CA ILE A 28 -8.44 27.31 -2.64
C ILE A 28 -8.78 26.06 -3.45
N LEU A 29 -9.96 25.46 -3.24
CA LEU A 29 -10.42 24.32 -4.02
C LEU A 29 -10.48 24.64 -5.51
N LYS A 30 -11.15 25.73 -5.91
CA LYS A 30 -11.25 26.15 -7.32
C LYS A 30 -9.87 26.34 -7.95
N LEU A 31 -8.95 26.95 -7.20
CA LEU A 31 -7.60 27.23 -7.66
C LEU A 31 -6.74 25.96 -7.79
N SER A 32 -6.82 25.08 -6.80
CA SER A 32 -6.14 23.78 -6.79
C SER A 32 -6.67 22.88 -7.90
N VAL A 33 -7.98 22.91 -8.16
CA VAL A 33 -8.59 22.11 -9.22
C VAL A 33 -8.17 22.60 -10.60
N SER A 34 -8.17 23.92 -10.82
CA SER A 34 -7.91 24.52 -12.13
C SER A 34 -6.44 24.57 -12.52
N SER A 35 -5.53 24.81 -11.58
CA SER A 35 -4.12 25.08 -11.88
C SER A 35 -3.11 24.25 -11.08
N GLY A 36 -3.59 23.44 -10.14
CA GLY A 36 -2.74 22.73 -9.19
C GLY A 36 -1.94 23.65 -8.27
N LEU A 37 -1.36 23.04 -7.24
CA LEU A 37 -0.54 23.67 -6.24
C LEU A 37 0.93 23.67 -6.67
N LEU A 38 1.59 24.80 -6.50
CA LEU A 38 3.04 24.94 -6.54
C LEU A 38 3.70 24.23 -5.34
N PRO A 39 5.03 23.97 -5.37
CA PRO A 39 5.72 23.34 -4.26
C PRO A 39 5.54 24.05 -2.92
N THR A 40 5.59 25.39 -2.91
CA THR A 40 5.40 26.23 -1.72
C THR A 40 3.96 26.18 -1.23
N GLU A 41 2.99 26.34 -2.14
CA GLU A 41 1.56 26.25 -1.84
C GLU A 41 1.18 24.87 -1.27
N LEU A 42 1.67 23.78 -1.87
CA LEU A 42 1.46 22.41 -1.39
C LEU A 42 2.02 22.23 0.03
N ARG A 43 3.22 22.78 0.28
CA ARG A 43 3.82 22.75 1.62
C ARG A 43 2.94 23.49 2.62
N SER A 44 2.49 24.71 2.30
CA SER A 44 1.61 25.49 3.19
C SER A 44 0.27 24.80 3.45
N VAL A 45 -0.34 24.15 2.44
CA VAL A 45 -1.55 23.34 2.65
C VAL A 45 -1.27 22.16 3.58
N LEU A 46 -0.12 21.48 3.41
CA LEU A 46 0.28 20.41 4.32
C LEU A 46 0.52 20.93 5.74
N ASP A 47 1.21 22.05 5.93
CA ASP A 47 1.43 22.70 7.23
C ASP A 47 0.06 22.98 7.89
N LEU A 48 -0.87 23.52 7.13
CA LEU A 48 -2.23 23.79 7.58
C LEU A 48 -2.99 22.50 7.95
N ILE A 49 -2.84 21.41 7.22
CA ILE A 49 -3.47 20.12 7.58
C ILE A 49 -2.84 19.55 8.85
N LEU A 50 -1.50 19.56 8.94
CA LEU A 50 -0.74 18.84 9.95
C LEU A 50 -0.69 19.59 11.30
N ASP A 51 -0.49 20.90 11.26
CA ASP A 51 -0.07 21.69 12.43
C ASP A 51 -1.15 22.66 12.94
N SER A 52 -2.16 23.00 12.13
CA SER A 52 -3.22 23.94 12.53
C SER A 52 -4.28 23.35 13.48
N GLN A 53 -5.01 24.24 14.16
CA GLN A 53 -6.23 23.90 14.94
C GLN A 53 -7.50 23.80 14.08
N LEU A 54 -7.39 23.62 12.76
CA LEU A 54 -8.56 23.48 11.89
C LEU A 54 -9.46 22.31 12.30
N SER A 55 -10.75 22.49 12.03
CA SER A 55 -11.74 21.44 12.24
C SER A 55 -11.44 20.22 11.36
N MET A 56 -11.85 19.03 11.83
CA MET A 56 -11.67 17.78 11.10
C MET A 56 -12.33 17.82 9.70
N SER A 57 -13.50 18.45 9.58
CA SER A 57 -14.21 18.61 8.30
C SER A 57 -13.39 19.44 7.31
N HIS A 58 -12.81 20.56 7.76
CA HIS A 58 -11.94 21.39 6.91
C HIS A 58 -10.67 20.66 6.48
N LYS A 59 -10.01 19.95 7.41
CA LYS A 59 -8.83 19.13 7.07
C LYS A 59 -9.16 18.06 6.04
N ASN A 60 -10.31 17.40 6.18
CA ASN A 60 -10.76 16.38 5.22
C ASN A 60 -11.02 16.97 3.83
N ILE A 61 -11.56 18.18 3.72
CA ILE A 61 -11.75 18.88 2.42
C ILE A 61 -10.39 19.21 1.81
N LEU A 62 -9.46 19.75 2.61
CA LEU A 62 -8.11 20.07 2.13
C LEU A 62 -7.40 18.82 1.59
N ILE A 63 -7.48 17.70 2.30
CA ILE A 63 -6.84 16.44 1.89
C ILE A 63 -7.48 15.87 0.62
N SER A 64 -8.81 15.76 0.60
CA SER A 64 -9.52 15.07 -0.48
C SER A 64 -9.60 15.89 -1.76
N ASP A 65 -9.76 17.20 -1.66
CA ASP A 65 -10.19 18.02 -2.78
C ASP A 65 -9.13 19.08 -3.18
N CYS A 66 -8.24 19.47 -2.25
CA CYS A 66 -7.28 20.56 -2.49
C CYS A 66 -5.83 20.09 -2.71
N LEU A 67 -5.41 18.93 -2.20
CA LEU A 67 -4.04 18.41 -2.38
C LEU A 67 -3.79 17.90 -3.80
N VAL A 68 -3.71 18.82 -4.75
CA VAL A 68 -3.51 18.54 -6.16
C VAL A 68 -2.23 19.24 -6.61
N PRO A 69 -1.09 18.54 -6.75
CA PRO A 69 0.13 19.13 -7.28
C PRO A 69 -0.07 19.62 -8.73
N ARG A 70 0.63 20.70 -9.11
CA ARG A 70 0.60 21.23 -10.49
C ARG A 70 1.20 20.28 -11.53
N GLY A 71 1.98 19.28 -11.13
CA GLY A 71 2.51 18.24 -12.03
C GLY A 71 3.68 18.68 -12.92
N ASN A 72 4.04 19.98 -12.92
CA ASN A 72 5.26 20.48 -13.55
C ASN A 72 6.52 20.33 -12.67
N TYR A 73 6.43 19.54 -11.60
CA TYR A 73 7.53 19.22 -10.69
C TYR A 73 7.29 17.84 -10.05
N LEU A 74 8.37 17.21 -9.60
CA LEU A 74 8.29 16.00 -8.77
C LEU A 74 8.11 16.36 -7.31
N LEU A 75 7.29 15.59 -6.59
CA LEU A 75 7.07 15.76 -5.17
C LEU A 75 8.35 15.49 -4.37
N PRO A 76 8.74 16.39 -3.46
CA PRO A 76 9.85 16.17 -2.55
C PRO A 76 9.62 14.93 -1.66
N PRO A 77 10.57 13.96 -1.59
CA PRO A 77 10.40 12.74 -0.79
C PRO A 77 10.20 12.97 0.72
N ASP A 78 10.61 14.11 1.26
CA ASP A 78 10.38 14.48 2.67
C ASP A 78 8.89 14.60 3.02
N ILE A 79 8.02 14.88 2.04
CA ILE A 79 6.56 14.85 2.23
C ILE A 79 6.11 13.48 2.74
N ILE A 80 6.72 12.39 2.28
CA ILE A 80 6.40 11.03 2.76
C ILE A 80 6.61 10.95 4.27
N LEU A 81 7.74 11.45 4.78
CA LEU A 81 8.00 11.43 6.22
C LEU A 81 7.10 12.37 7.00
N ARG A 82 6.78 13.55 6.46
CA ARG A 82 5.82 14.44 7.12
C ARG A 82 4.47 13.76 7.29
N VAL A 83 3.95 13.12 6.25
CA VAL A 83 2.70 12.35 6.32
C VAL A 83 2.83 11.19 7.33
N LEU A 84 3.88 10.37 7.25
CA LEU A 84 4.06 9.25 8.18
C LEU A 84 4.29 9.70 9.63
N SER A 85 4.86 10.90 9.84
CA SER A 85 5.16 11.43 11.17
C SER A 85 3.94 11.82 11.97
N VAL A 86 2.78 12.05 11.33
CA VAL A 86 1.53 12.44 12.00
C VAL A 86 0.54 11.28 12.18
N VAL A 87 0.90 10.12 11.64
CA VAL A 87 0.13 8.88 11.67
C VAL A 87 0.41 8.12 12.97
N GLY A 88 -0.63 7.55 13.57
CA GLY A 88 -0.59 6.82 14.84
C GLY A 88 -1.59 7.32 15.88
N THR A 89 -1.49 6.82 17.11
CA THR A 89 -2.38 7.23 18.22
C THR A 89 -1.78 8.39 19.02
N PRO A 90 -2.61 9.28 19.62
CA PRO A 90 -2.13 10.26 20.57
C PRO A 90 -1.40 9.56 21.72
N GLU A 91 -0.15 9.94 21.94
CA GLU A 91 0.68 9.42 23.01
C GLU A 91 0.91 10.49 24.06
N VAL A 92 1.05 10.04 25.30
CA VAL A 92 1.43 10.90 26.41
C VAL A 92 2.91 10.63 26.70
N PHE A 93 3.73 11.68 26.67
CA PHE A 93 5.13 11.60 27.04
C PHE A 93 5.48 12.61 28.12
N TYR A 94 6.49 12.30 28.92
CA TYR A 94 7.00 13.21 29.94
C TYR A 94 8.19 13.99 29.38
N LYS A 95 8.09 15.32 29.40
CA LYS A 95 9.20 16.21 29.04
C LYS A 95 9.42 17.19 30.19
N ASN A 96 10.63 17.19 30.75
CA ASN A 96 11.02 18.03 31.88
C ASN A 96 10.06 17.91 33.09
N GLY A 97 9.68 16.68 33.44
CA GLY A 97 8.75 16.40 34.54
C GLY A 97 7.29 16.77 34.26
N LYS A 98 6.97 17.33 33.08
CA LYS A 98 5.59 17.66 32.68
C LYS A 98 5.06 16.65 31.67
N GLN A 99 3.82 16.23 31.89
CA GLN A 99 3.07 15.40 30.96
C GLN A 99 2.68 16.23 29.74
N GLN A 100 3.16 15.84 28.56
CA GLN A 100 2.79 16.42 27.27
C GLN A 100 2.02 15.40 26.46
N LYS A 101 0.91 15.82 25.85
CA LYS A 101 0.13 14.99 24.93
C LYS A 101 0.57 15.30 23.52
N LEU A 102 1.12 14.30 22.82
CA LEU A 102 1.40 14.38 21.41
C LEU A 102 0.06 14.43 20.66
N LYS A 103 -0.27 15.59 20.09
CA LYS A 103 -1.45 15.73 19.24
C LYS A 103 -1.20 14.93 17.96
N ARG A 104 -2.15 14.06 17.61
CA ARG A 104 -2.19 13.35 16.31
C ARG A 104 -3.43 13.80 15.55
N LEU A 105 -3.39 13.64 14.23
CA LEU A 105 -4.57 13.86 13.41
C LEU A 105 -5.69 12.87 13.78
N PRO A 106 -6.97 13.23 13.59
CA PRO A 106 -8.06 12.27 13.67
C PRO A 106 -7.85 11.10 12.71
N THR A 107 -8.31 9.90 13.08
CA THR A 107 -8.16 8.67 12.29
C THR A 107 -8.59 8.82 10.84
N SER A 108 -9.73 9.47 10.58
CA SER A 108 -10.22 9.71 9.22
C SER A 108 -9.26 10.56 8.39
N CYS A 109 -8.63 11.57 9.00
CA CYS A 109 -7.68 12.43 8.31
C CYS A 109 -6.39 11.65 8.01
N GLN A 110 -5.92 10.82 8.96
CA GLN A 110 -4.76 9.96 8.75
C GLN A 110 -4.99 8.99 7.58
N GLN A 111 -6.15 8.33 7.54
CA GLN A 111 -6.51 7.40 6.47
C GLN A 111 -6.59 8.11 5.11
N ARG A 112 -7.28 9.25 5.03
CA ARG A 112 -7.36 10.05 3.79
C ARG A 112 -5.99 10.56 3.33
N LEU A 113 -5.12 10.95 4.27
CA LEU A 113 -3.79 11.43 3.93
C LEU A 113 -2.89 10.30 3.43
N LEU A 114 -3.00 9.10 3.99
CA LEU A 114 -2.33 7.91 3.48
C LEU A 114 -2.91 7.44 2.14
N GLU A 115 -4.22 7.51 1.95
CA GLU A 115 -4.88 7.25 0.67
C GLU A 115 -4.33 8.18 -0.41
N TRP A 116 -4.32 9.48 -0.14
CA TRP A 116 -3.72 10.49 -1.01
C TRP A 116 -2.24 10.18 -1.29
N LEU A 117 -1.46 9.89 -0.25
CA LEU A 117 -0.04 9.59 -0.40
C LEU A 117 0.19 8.41 -1.35
N ILE A 118 -0.57 7.32 -1.20
CA ILE A 118 -0.46 6.13 -2.05
C ILE A 118 -0.84 6.46 -3.49
N CYS A 119 -1.92 7.21 -3.71
CA CYS A 119 -2.36 7.63 -5.05
C CYS A 119 -1.38 8.63 -5.69
N ALA A 120 -0.65 9.42 -4.90
CA ALA A 120 0.33 10.39 -5.38
C ALA A 120 1.75 9.82 -5.55
N LEU A 121 2.01 8.54 -5.22
CA LEU A 121 3.34 7.94 -5.28
C LEU A 121 4.07 8.14 -6.62
N PRO A 122 3.44 7.99 -7.79
CA PRO A 122 4.11 8.20 -9.06
C PRO A 122 4.72 9.60 -9.21
N LEU A 123 4.12 10.61 -8.56
CA LEU A 123 4.55 12.01 -8.64
C LEU A 123 5.87 12.28 -7.90
N PHE A 124 6.38 11.34 -7.10
CA PHE A 124 7.69 11.45 -6.44
C PHE A 124 8.87 11.04 -7.33
N GLY A 125 8.58 10.44 -8.49
CA GLY A 125 9.60 9.98 -9.43
C GLY A 125 10.45 8.81 -8.90
N ARG A 126 11.55 8.53 -9.59
CA ARG A 126 12.48 7.42 -9.31
C ARG A 126 13.06 7.40 -7.90
N PRO A 127 13.34 8.55 -7.24
CA PRO A 127 13.83 8.56 -5.84
C PRO A 127 12.90 7.84 -4.86
N LEU A 128 11.60 7.74 -5.17
CA LEU A 128 10.58 7.11 -4.34
C LEU A 128 11.02 5.77 -3.74
N PHE A 129 11.41 4.82 -4.58
CA PHE A 129 11.67 3.45 -4.14
C PHE A 129 12.84 3.38 -3.18
N ARG A 130 13.93 4.11 -3.47
CA ARG A 130 15.08 4.19 -2.56
C ARG A 130 14.68 4.81 -1.23
N TYR A 131 13.86 5.85 -1.27
CA TYR A 131 13.41 6.57 -0.09
C TYR A 131 12.52 5.71 0.81
N LEU A 132 11.53 5.03 0.25
CA LEU A 132 10.68 4.08 0.99
C LEU A 132 11.49 2.91 1.56
N LYS A 133 12.42 2.35 0.77
CA LYS A 133 13.33 1.27 1.24
C LYS A 133 14.10 1.68 2.49
N ARG A 134 14.63 2.90 2.55
CA ARG A 134 15.38 3.43 3.70
C ARG A 134 14.51 3.51 4.98
N HIS A 135 13.21 3.71 4.83
CA HIS A 135 12.27 3.90 5.94
C HIS A 135 11.38 2.68 6.19
N LEU A 136 11.76 1.52 5.66
CA LEU A 136 10.99 0.30 5.77
C LEU A 136 10.76 -0.11 7.24
N SER A 137 11.75 0.07 8.13
CA SER A 137 11.61 -0.20 9.57
C SER A 137 10.51 0.62 10.22
N MET A 138 10.38 1.90 9.86
CA MET A 138 9.30 2.76 10.33
C MET A 138 7.94 2.24 9.86
N LEU A 139 7.83 1.84 8.59
CA LEU A 139 6.59 1.27 8.05
C LEU A 139 6.17 0.00 8.80
N PHE A 140 7.11 -0.90 9.13
CA PHE A 140 6.80 -2.07 9.97
C PHE A 140 6.32 -1.70 11.38
N GLY A 141 6.89 -0.65 11.98
CA GLY A 141 6.42 -0.14 13.27
C GLY A 141 4.97 0.38 13.22
N LEU A 142 4.59 1.03 12.11
CA LEU A 142 3.24 1.55 11.90
C LEU A 142 2.17 0.46 11.69
N LEU A 143 2.56 -0.80 11.43
CA LEU A 143 1.60 -1.91 11.35
C LEU A 143 0.88 -2.19 12.67
N SER A 144 1.45 -1.76 13.81
CA SER A 144 0.82 -1.86 15.13
C SER A 144 -0.58 -1.22 15.15
N PHE A 145 -0.81 -0.18 14.33
CA PHE A 145 -2.10 0.51 14.24
C PHE A 145 -3.05 -0.14 13.22
N GLU A 146 -4.06 -0.84 13.73
CA GLU A 146 -5.02 -1.62 12.91
C GLU A 146 -5.67 -0.83 11.78
N PHE A 147 -6.17 0.37 12.08
CA PHE A 147 -6.88 1.23 11.12
C PHE A 147 -6.01 1.74 9.95
N LEU A 148 -4.69 1.53 10.00
CA LEU A 148 -3.72 1.98 8.99
C LEU A 148 -3.12 0.82 8.20
N ARG A 149 -3.29 -0.42 8.68
CA ARG A 149 -2.65 -1.62 8.10
C ARG A 149 -2.88 -1.76 6.59
N PRO A 150 -4.06 -1.49 6.00
CA PRO A 150 -4.23 -1.57 4.55
C PRO A 150 -3.24 -0.67 3.80
N TYR A 151 -3.13 0.59 4.21
CA TYR A 151 -2.27 1.58 3.59
C TYR A 151 -0.78 1.29 3.83
N ILE A 152 -0.41 1.00 5.07
CA ILE A 152 0.98 0.72 5.45
C ILE A 152 1.48 -0.56 4.78
N SER A 153 0.63 -1.59 4.68
CA SER A 153 0.96 -2.84 3.99
C SER A 153 1.25 -2.60 2.51
N THR A 154 0.43 -1.79 1.84
CA THR A 154 0.66 -1.38 0.44
C THR A 154 1.99 -0.65 0.29
N LEU A 155 2.32 0.29 1.19
CA LEU A 155 3.61 1.00 1.17
C LEU A 155 4.80 0.04 1.39
N ILE A 156 4.69 -0.93 2.29
CA ILE A 156 5.73 -1.96 2.51
C ILE A 156 5.96 -2.78 1.24
N VAL A 157 4.89 -3.20 0.56
CA VAL A 157 4.96 -3.97 -0.69
C VAL A 157 5.64 -3.18 -1.80
N ILE A 158 5.27 -1.91 -1.97
CA ILE A 158 5.88 -1.02 -2.98
C ILE A 158 7.36 -0.79 -2.66
N ALA A 159 7.68 -0.45 -1.41
CA ALA A 159 9.06 -0.29 -0.94
C ALA A 159 9.91 -1.54 -1.23
N SER A 160 9.30 -2.71 -1.04
CA SER A 160 10.00 -3.99 -1.15
C SER A 160 10.15 -4.52 -2.57
N SER A 161 9.42 -3.95 -3.51
CA SER A 161 9.38 -4.43 -4.90
C SER A 161 10.06 -3.49 -5.90
N GLY A 162 10.43 -2.28 -5.48
CA GLY A 162 11.09 -1.30 -6.35
C GLY A 162 12.43 -1.78 -6.93
N PRO A 163 12.89 -1.22 -8.06
CA PRO A 163 14.16 -1.59 -8.68
C PRO A 163 15.33 -1.41 -7.71
N ASP A 164 16.23 -2.39 -7.69
CA ASP A 164 17.45 -2.34 -6.87
C ASP A 164 18.48 -1.44 -7.55
N ALA A 165 18.53 -0.19 -7.12
CA ALA A 165 19.65 0.71 -7.44
C ALA A 165 20.87 0.49 -6.52
N LEU A 166 20.82 -0.49 -5.61
CA LEU A 166 21.93 -0.81 -4.71
C LEU A 166 22.89 -1.79 -5.39
N PRO A 167 24.21 -1.54 -5.36
CA PRO A 167 25.19 -2.43 -5.97
C PRO A 167 25.13 -3.83 -5.36
N LYS A 168 25.31 -4.84 -6.22
CA LYS A 168 25.15 -6.30 -6.01
C LYS A 168 25.84 -6.93 -4.77
N LEU A 169 26.58 -6.17 -3.97
CA LEU A 169 27.30 -6.66 -2.79
C LEU A 169 26.46 -6.71 -1.50
N SER A 170 25.25 -6.15 -1.49
CA SER A 170 24.33 -6.24 -0.36
C SER A 170 22.98 -6.82 -0.76
N GLN A 171 22.96 -7.97 -1.46
CA GLN A 171 21.75 -8.79 -1.62
C GLN A 171 21.32 -9.46 -0.29
N GLY A 172 21.40 -8.73 0.81
CA GLY A 172 20.66 -9.10 2.01
C GLY A 172 19.18 -8.96 1.69
N TYR A 173 18.39 -9.95 2.05
CA TYR A 173 16.93 -9.88 1.95
C TYR A 173 16.45 -8.54 2.54
N LEU A 174 15.89 -7.68 1.68
CA LEU A 174 15.38 -6.37 2.09
C LEU A 174 14.33 -6.54 3.20
N ILE A 175 13.51 -7.58 3.08
CA ILE A 175 12.69 -8.12 4.17
C ILE A 175 13.52 -9.11 4.97
N ARG A 176 13.89 -8.76 6.20
CA ARG A 176 14.63 -9.66 7.10
C ARG A 176 13.70 -10.70 7.74
N PRO A 177 14.23 -11.84 8.22
CA PRO A 177 13.43 -12.86 8.90
C PRO A 177 12.64 -12.33 10.10
N TRP A 178 13.18 -11.36 10.83
CA TRP A 178 12.48 -10.74 11.96
C TRP A 178 11.24 -9.94 11.53
N ASN A 179 11.25 -9.31 10.34
CA ASN A 179 10.07 -8.64 9.77
C ASN A 179 8.96 -9.66 9.48
N VAL A 180 9.33 -10.81 8.91
CA VAL A 180 8.38 -11.90 8.61
C VAL A 180 7.79 -12.45 9.90
N LYS A 181 8.63 -12.66 10.93
CA LYS A 181 8.18 -13.11 12.25
C LYS A 181 7.23 -12.09 12.89
N LEU A 182 7.58 -10.81 12.88
CA LEU A 182 6.72 -9.72 13.40
C LEU A 182 5.33 -9.78 12.78
N VAL A 183 5.23 -9.83 11.45
CA VAL A 183 3.93 -9.87 10.77
C VAL A 183 3.22 -11.21 11.02
N ALA A 184 3.94 -12.32 11.16
CA ALA A 184 3.33 -13.61 11.49
C ALA A 184 2.73 -13.60 12.91
N ASP A 185 3.46 -13.06 13.89
CA ASP A 185 3.00 -12.89 15.27
C ASP A 185 1.77 -11.97 15.30
N MET A 186 1.78 -10.87 14.52
CA MET A 186 0.61 -10.00 14.35
C MET A 186 -0.57 -10.72 13.68
N CYS A 187 -0.36 -11.56 12.66
CA CYS A 187 -1.43 -12.35 12.07
C CYS A 187 -2.06 -13.33 13.06
N LEU A 188 -1.28 -13.87 14.01
CA LEU A 188 -1.82 -14.73 15.07
C LEU A 188 -2.68 -13.94 16.05
N GLN A 189 -2.29 -12.71 16.37
CA GLN A 189 -3.07 -11.80 17.22
C GLN A 189 -4.33 -11.27 16.52
N PHE A 190 -4.25 -11.00 15.21
CA PHE A 190 -5.32 -10.44 14.38
C PHE A 190 -5.65 -11.40 13.22
N PRO A 191 -6.22 -12.58 13.52
CA PRO A 191 -6.43 -13.63 12.52
C PRO A 191 -7.48 -13.28 11.48
N SER A 192 -8.24 -12.18 11.64
CA SER A 192 -9.22 -11.71 10.64
C SER A 192 -8.67 -10.62 9.73
N ASP A 193 -7.47 -10.11 9.99
CA ASP A 193 -6.90 -8.98 9.26
C ASP A 193 -6.46 -9.38 7.83
N PRO A 194 -7.09 -8.82 6.79
CA PRO A 194 -6.78 -9.18 5.41
C PRO A 194 -5.42 -8.62 4.96
N SER A 195 -5.02 -7.44 5.45
CA SER A 195 -3.78 -6.77 5.06
C SER A 195 -2.54 -7.51 5.57
N LEU A 196 -2.57 -7.97 6.82
CA LEU A 196 -1.48 -8.76 7.40
C LEU A 196 -1.35 -10.13 6.67
N LYS A 197 -2.47 -10.77 6.35
CA LYS A 197 -2.47 -12.02 5.56
C LYS A 197 -1.89 -11.80 4.16
N ALA A 198 -2.26 -10.69 3.52
CA ALA A 198 -1.72 -10.33 2.21
C ALA A 198 -0.20 -10.06 2.29
N LEU A 199 0.29 -9.41 3.33
CA LEU A 199 1.74 -9.24 3.57
C LEU A 199 2.45 -10.57 3.79
N ILE A 200 1.88 -11.49 4.56
CA ILE A 200 2.43 -12.83 4.73
C ILE A 200 2.47 -13.59 3.40
N ALA A 201 1.41 -13.51 2.60
CA ALA A 201 1.39 -14.11 1.27
C ALA A 201 2.48 -13.51 0.37
N TYR A 202 2.64 -12.18 0.39
CA TYR A 202 3.71 -11.46 -0.28
C TYR A 202 5.11 -11.95 0.15
N PHE A 203 5.36 -12.04 1.46
CA PHE A 203 6.65 -12.51 1.97
C PHE A 203 6.94 -13.94 1.57
N ARG A 204 5.95 -14.85 1.52
CA ARG A 204 6.19 -16.21 1.03
C ARG A 204 6.57 -16.28 -0.45
N LEU A 205 6.08 -15.34 -1.26
CA LEU A 205 6.42 -15.29 -2.68
C LEU A 205 7.88 -14.85 -2.89
N ARG A 206 8.33 -13.88 -2.09
CA ARG A 206 9.68 -13.29 -2.20
C ARG A 206 10.74 -14.02 -1.38
N ASN A 207 10.41 -14.39 -0.15
CA ASN A 207 11.25 -15.11 0.79
C ASN A 207 10.73 -16.54 0.90
N ARG A 208 11.46 -17.52 0.35
CA ARG A 208 11.16 -18.96 0.47
C ARG A 208 11.37 -19.46 1.92
N THR A 209 10.77 -18.81 2.92
CA THR A 209 10.89 -19.20 4.33
C THR A 209 9.81 -20.22 4.69
N PRO A 210 10.19 -21.43 5.14
CA PRO A 210 9.26 -22.56 5.29
C PRO A 210 8.29 -22.46 6.49
N SER A 211 8.59 -21.63 7.50
CA SER A 211 7.83 -21.61 8.77
C SER A 211 6.42 -21.04 8.69
N VAL A 212 6.07 -20.34 7.61
CA VAL A 212 4.83 -19.57 7.56
C VAL A 212 3.68 -20.34 6.91
N ASN A 213 3.93 -21.51 6.29
CA ASN A 213 3.03 -22.18 5.34
C ASN A 213 1.56 -22.38 5.76
N LYS A 214 1.25 -22.46 7.06
CA LYS A 214 -0.11 -22.72 7.57
C LYS A 214 -1.04 -21.50 7.64
N LEU A 215 -0.53 -20.26 7.57
CA LEU A 215 -1.33 -19.05 7.87
C LEU A 215 -2.06 -18.36 6.69
N ALA A 216 -1.94 -18.83 5.43
CA ALA A 216 -2.38 -18.05 4.25
C ALA A 216 -3.42 -18.76 3.38
N SER A 217 -4.33 -19.54 3.97
CA SER A 217 -5.44 -20.17 3.25
C SER A 217 -6.57 -19.20 2.89
N MET A 218 -6.32 -17.88 2.80
CA MET A 218 -7.37 -16.89 2.61
C MET A 218 -7.28 -16.11 1.30
N ASP A 219 -8.45 -15.65 0.87
CA ASP A 219 -8.62 -14.85 -0.33
C ASP A 219 -8.08 -13.43 -0.11
N THR A 220 -6.93 -13.11 -0.73
CA THR A 220 -6.27 -11.80 -0.63
C THR A 220 -6.41 -10.96 -1.91
N SER A 221 -7.36 -11.25 -2.82
CA SER A 221 -7.48 -10.50 -4.09
C SER A 221 -7.86 -9.06 -3.85
N GLY A 222 -7.24 -8.16 -4.61
CA GLY A 222 -7.62 -6.74 -4.60
C GLY A 222 -7.25 -6.00 -3.32
N ILE A 223 -6.45 -6.60 -2.42
CA ILE A 223 -5.97 -5.92 -1.21
C ILE A 223 -4.88 -4.91 -1.54
N PHE A 224 -3.99 -5.25 -2.49
CA PHE A 224 -2.93 -4.36 -2.93
C PHE A 224 -3.32 -3.71 -4.25
N ASN A 225 -3.84 -2.49 -4.16
CA ASN A 225 -4.18 -1.62 -5.28
C ASN A 225 -4.04 -0.16 -4.85
N TYR A 226 -4.32 0.76 -5.77
CA TYR A 226 -4.60 2.13 -5.38
C TYR A 226 -5.91 2.16 -4.58
N PRO A 227 -5.89 2.66 -3.33
CA PRO A 227 -7.06 2.66 -2.46
C PRO A 227 -8.21 3.51 -3.02
N ASN A 228 -7.88 4.49 -3.87
CA ASN A 228 -8.85 5.31 -4.58
C ASN A 228 -8.37 5.55 -6.03
N SER A 229 -8.87 4.70 -6.94
CA SER A 229 -8.51 4.74 -8.36
C SER A 229 -8.94 6.03 -9.06
N ALA A 230 -10.06 6.64 -8.63
CA ALA A 230 -10.53 7.91 -9.18
C ALA A 230 -9.60 9.07 -8.80
N LEU A 231 -9.15 9.11 -7.54
CA LEU A 231 -8.17 10.08 -7.07
C LEU A 231 -6.83 9.91 -7.80
N HIS A 232 -6.32 8.68 -7.89
CA HIS A 232 -5.10 8.38 -8.64
C HIS A 232 -5.21 8.85 -10.10
N SER A 233 -6.28 8.45 -10.81
CA SER A 233 -6.51 8.87 -12.19
C SER A 233 -6.57 10.39 -12.33
N SER A 234 -7.21 11.09 -11.40
CA SER A 234 -7.29 12.55 -11.40
C SER A 234 -5.92 13.22 -11.20
N LEU A 235 -5.10 12.73 -10.27
CA LEU A 235 -3.76 13.24 -10.02
C LEU A 235 -2.83 13.02 -11.23
N ILE A 236 -2.90 11.84 -11.83
CA ILE A 236 -2.09 11.46 -12.99
C ILE A 236 -2.50 12.26 -14.23
N ALA A 237 -3.80 12.34 -14.54
CA ALA A 237 -4.31 13.10 -15.68
C ALA A 237 -3.96 14.60 -15.61
N LYS A 238 -4.01 15.20 -14.41
CA LYS A 238 -3.60 16.60 -14.23
C LYS A 238 -2.10 16.80 -14.42
N SER A 239 -1.29 15.83 -14.00
CA SER A 239 0.15 15.89 -14.25
C SER A 239 0.47 15.78 -15.73
N GLU A 240 -0.29 15.02 -16.50
CA GLU A 240 -0.14 14.87 -17.95
C GLU A 240 -0.48 16.16 -18.71
N THR A 241 -1.62 16.76 -18.42
CA THR A 241 -2.08 17.97 -19.13
C THR A 241 -1.11 19.14 -18.96
N LEU A 242 -0.56 19.30 -17.75
CA LEU A 242 0.30 20.43 -17.38
C LEU A 242 1.79 20.23 -17.73
N THR A 243 2.23 19.00 -18.01
CA THR A 243 3.60 18.71 -18.49
C THR A 243 3.77 18.89 -19.99
N SER A 244 2.68 18.84 -20.77
CA SER A 244 2.70 19.14 -22.22
C SER A 244 3.26 20.53 -22.54
N GLU A 245 3.17 21.47 -21.59
CA GLU A 245 3.65 22.85 -21.73
C GLU A 245 5.13 23.05 -21.32
N TYR A 246 5.73 22.16 -20.51
CA TYR A 246 7.03 22.43 -19.85
C TYR A 246 8.08 21.30 -19.89
N GLY A 247 7.77 20.09 -20.37
CA GLY A 247 8.79 19.08 -20.64
C GLY A 247 8.33 17.62 -20.58
N THR A 248 8.62 16.87 -21.65
CA THR A 248 8.29 15.44 -21.80
C THR A 248 9.05 14.51 -20.85
N SER A 249 10.19 14.93 -20.31
CA SER A 249 11.05 14.09 -19.47
C SER A 249 10.43 13.77 -18.09
N LEU A 250 9.74 14.73 -17.48
CA LEU A 250 9.09 14.56 -16.18
C LEU A 250 7.93 13.56 -16.26
N TRP A 251 7.09 13.71 -17.28
CA TRP A 251 5.96 12.80 -17.50
C TRP A 251 6.42 11.36 -17.74
N ASN A 252 7.48 11.18 -18.54
CA ASN A 252 8.06 9.87 -18.76
C ASN A 252 8.53 9.22 -17.45
N GLU A 253 9.11 10.01 -16.54
CA GLU A 253 9.51 9.51 -15.22
C GLU A 253 8.30 9.12 -14.36
N VAL A 254 7.27 9.96 -14.29
CA VAL A 254 6.03 9.67 -13.54
C VAL A 254 5.35 8.42 -14.10
N SER A 255 5.22 8.32 -15.42
CA SER A 255 4.61 7.18 -16.12
C SER A 255 5.39 5.88 -15.92
N ASP A 256 6.73 5.94 -15.94
CA ASP A 256 7.61 4.80 -15.64
C ASP A 256 7.40 4.31 -14.20
N VAL A 257 7.35 5.23 -13.23
CA VAL A 257 7.09 4.87 -11.82
C VAL A 257 5.69 4.32 -11.62
N ASP A 258 4.66 4.92 -12.22
CA ASP A 258 3.28 4.43 -12.15
C ASP A 258 3.17 3.01 -12.72
N SER A 259 3.75 2.80 -13.90
CA SER A 259 3.83 1.47 -14.53
C SER A 259 4.55 0.45 -13.64
N GLN A 260 5.62 0.86 -12.95
CA GLN A 260 6.32 -0.02 -12.02
C GLN A 260 5.44 -0.38 -10.81
N ILE A 261 4.74 0.58 -10.20
CA ILE A 261 3.81 0.34 -9.10
C ILE A 261 2.67 -0.59 -9.55
N GLN A 262 2.09 -0.34 -10.71
CA GLN A 262 1.02 -1.15 -11.27
C GLN A 262 1.48 -2.60 -11.53
N ARG A 263 2.68 -2.80 -12.09
CA ARG A 263 3.27 -4.14 -12.24
C ARG A 263 3.46 -4.85 -10.89
N VAL A 264 3.77 -4.12 -9.82
CA VAL A 264 3.84 -4.71 -8.47
C VAL A 264 2.47 -5.25 -8.07
N PHE A 265 1.41 -4.46 -8.20
CA PHE A 265 0.04 -4.90 -7.90
C PHE A 265 -0.37 -6.11 -8.76
N GLU A 266 -0.19 -6.01 -10.08
CA GLU A 266 -0.54 -7.08 -11.02
C GLU A 266 0.26 -8.37 -10.79
N SER A 267 1.54 -8.27 -10.42
CA SER A 267 2.37 -9.45 -10.15
C SER A 267 1.82 -10.29 -9.00
N LEU A 268 1.23 -9.64 -7.99
CA LEU A 268 0.65 -10.30 -6.82
C LEU A 268 -0.67 -10.97 -7.16
N ASP A 269 -1.49 -10.33 -8.00
CA ASP A 269 -2.73 -10.92 -8.50
C ASP A 269 -2.48 -12.09 -9.47
N ASN A 270 -1.51 -11.96 -10.39
CA ASN A 270 -1.22 -12.96 -11.42
C ASN A 270 -0.54 -14.22 -10.85
N GLN A 271 0.39 -14.08 -9.91
CA GLN A 271 1.01 -15.24 -9.24
C GLN A 271 -0.02 -16.05 -8.44
N ARG A 272 -1.10 -15.40 -8.00
CA ARG A 272 -2.22 -16.06 -7.34
C ARG A 272 -3.13 -16.81 -8.31
N LYS A 273 -3.47 -16.22 -9.46
CA LYS A 273 -4.21 -16.92 -10.53
C LYS A 273 -3.51 -18.20 -10.96
N ARG A 274 -2.18 -18.17 -11.08
CA ARG A 274 -1.35 -19.36 -11.38
C ARG A 274 -1.47 -20.45 -10.29
N ARG A 275 -1.47 -20.09 -9.00
CA ARG A 275 -1.64 -21.06 -7.90
C ARG A 275 -3.04 -21.68 -7.87
N LYS A 276 -4.10 -20.89 -8.08
CA LYS A 276 -5.47 -21.42 -8.19
C LYS A 276 -5.59 -22.37 -9.39
N ALA A 277 -5.00 -22.02 -10.53
CA ALA A 277 -4.98 -22.88 -11.72
C ALA A 277 -4.23 -24.20 -11.48
N LEU A 278 -3.10 -24.17 -10.78
CA LEU A 278 -2.33 -25.37 -10.41
C LEU A 278 -3.10 -26.27 -9.42
N GLN A 279 -3.78 -25.70 -8.42
CA GLN A 279 -4.66 -26.46 -7.52
C GLN A 279 -5.84 -27.11 -8.25
N HIS A 280 -6.34 -26.50 -9.33
CA HIS A 280 -7.37 -27.12 -10.18
C HIS A 280 -6.80 -28.17 -11.14
N GLN A 281 -5.51 -28.10 -11.50
CA GLN A 281 -4.84 -29.16 -12.29
C GLN A 281 -4.51 -30.40 -11.45
N ASP A 282 -4.21 -30.24 -10.16
CA ASP A 282 -4.04 -31.37 -9.22
C ASP A 282 -5.36 -32.09 -8.89
N LEU A 283 -6.51 -31.53 -9.32
CA LEU A 283 -7.83 -32.16 -9.25
C LEU A 283 -8.23 -32.87 -10.55
N ILE A 284 -7.37 -32.88 -11.58
CA ILE A 284 -7.48 -33.88 -12.63
C ILE A 284 -6.96 -35.17 -12.02
N PRO A 285 -7.79 -36.21 -11.81
CA PRO A 285 -7.23 -37.49 -11.50
C PRO A 285 -6.35 -37.83 -12.69
N LEU A 286 -5.04 -37.95 -12.47
CA LEU A 286 -4.21 -38.78 -13.32
C LEU A 286 -4.83 -40.17 -13.24
N SER A 287 -5.77 -40.43 -14.15
CA SER A 287 -6.38 -41.71 -14.41
C SER A 287 -5.26 -42.63 -14.88
N SER A 288 -4.45 -43.11 -13.95
CA SER A 288 -3.69 -44.33 -14.14
C SER A 288 -4.71 -45.40 -14.53
N PRO A 289 -4.56 -46.10 -15.65
CA PRO A 289 -5.47 -47.17 -16.04
C PRO A 289 -5.35 -48.28 -14.99
N GLY A 290 -6.22 -48.22 -13.98
CA GLY A 290 -6.23 -49.12 -12.82
C GLY A 290 -6.57 -48.50 -11.46
N ALA A 291 -6.65 -47.18 -11.31
CA ALA A 291 -7.04 -46.56 -10.03
C ALA A 291 -8.57 -46.43 -9.91
N ILE A 292 -9.19 -47.28 -9.08
CA ILE A 292 -10.65 -47.30 -8.85
C ILE A 292 -10.99 -46.32 -7.71
N GLN A 293 -11.97 -45.45 -7.94
CA GLN A 293 -12.47 -44.50 -6.93
C GLN A 293 -13.21 -45.24 -5.80
N ILE A 294 -12.82 -44.98 -4.55
CA ILE A 294 -13.38 -45.61 -3.34
C ILE A 294 -14.90 -45.40 -3.22
N LEU A 295 -15.45 -44.40 -3.90
CA LEU A 295 -16.88 -44.07 -3.94
C LEU A 295 -17.75 -45.10 -4.71
N SER A 296 -17.16 -46.06 -5.43
CA SER A 296 -17.90 -47.08 -6.19
C SER A 296 -18.00 -48.45 -5.49
N ILE A 297 -17.65 -48.52 -4.20
CA ILE A 297 -17.60 -49.79 -3.44
C ILE A 297 -18.89 -49.93 -2.64
N ASN A 298 -19.82 -50.71 -3.19
CA ASN A 298 -21.19 -50.79 -2.68
C ASN A 298 -21.37 -51.92 -1.65
N SER A 299 -20.32 -52.71 -1.37
CA SER A 299 -20.35 -53.79 -0.38
C SER A 299 -18.95 -54.17 0.11
N VAL A 300 -18.89 -54.74 1.32
CA VAL A 300 -17.64 -55.26 1.92
C VAL A 300 -17.04 -56.39 1.07
N SER A 301 -17.87 -57.19 0.41
CA SER A 301 -17.44 -58.25 -0.50
C SER A 301 -16.73 -57.69 -1.74
N SER A 302 -17.19 -56.56 -2.27
CA SER A 302 -16.54 -55.85 -3.39
C SER A 302 -15.18 -55.29 -2.97
N LEU A 303 -15.08 -54.69 -1.78
CA LEU A 303 -13.82 -54.20 -1.22
C LEU A 303 -12.76 -55.32 -1.12
N ILE A 304 -13.15 -56.49 -0.60
CA ILE A 304 -12.26 -57.64 -0.42
C ILE A 304 -11.79 -58.21 -1.77
N ALA A 305 -12.67 -58.27 -2.78
CA ALA A 305 -12.31 -58.70 -4.13
C ALA A 305 -11.26 -57.76 -4.76
N HIS A 306 -11.41 -56.44 -4.57
CA HIS A 306 -10.47 -55.45 -5.09
C HIS A 306 -9.11 -55.45 -4.38
N LEU A 307 -9.08 -55.66 -3.07
CA LEU A 307 -7.83 -55.81 -2.31
C LEU A 307 -7.04 -57.06 -2.73
N ARG A 308 -7.72 -58.17 -3.07
CA ARG A 308 -7.04 -59.38 -3.58
C ARG A 308 -6.39 -59.19 -4.94
N ILE A 309 -7.03 -58.44 -5.85
CA ILE A 309 -6.47 -58.09 -7.17
C ILE A 309 -5.26 -57.16 -7.04
N SER A 310 -5.25 -56.33 -6.00
CA SER A 310 -4.14 -55.42 -5.69
C SER A 310 -2.93 -56.18 -5.11
N ALA A 311 -3.18 -57.18 -4.26
CA ALA A 311 -2.14 -57.99 -3.63
C ALA A 311 -1.45 -58.98 -4.60
N SER A 312 -2.14 -59.45 -5.64
CA SER A 312 -1.54 -60.34 -6.65
C SER A 312 -0.63 -59.65 -7.67
N ARG A 313 -0.50 -58.31 -7.60
CA ARG A 313 0.37 -57.50 -8.47
C ARG A 313 1.71 -57.12 -7.83
N ILE A 314 2.03 -57.64 -6.65
CA ILE A 314 3.37 -57.50 -6.08
C ILE A 314 4.23 -58.63 -6.68
N PRO A 315 5.17 -58.38 -7.61
CA PRO A 315 6.11 -59.40 -8.02
C PRO A 315 6.99 -59.77 -6.82
N ALA A 316 7.18 -61.08 -6.62
CA ALA A 316 8.15 -61.60 -5.68
C ALA A 316 9.53 -61.03 -6.02
N LEU A 317 10.08 -60.21 -5.12
CA LEU A 317 11.49 -59.88 -5.11
C LEU A 317 12.22 -61.09 -4.54
N CYS A 318 12.87 -61.87 -5.42
CA CYS A 318 14.01 -62.70 -5.05
C CYS A 318 15.21 -61.79 -4.74
#